data_AF-A0A4U7JJA8-F1
#
_entry.id   AF-A0A4U7JJA8-F1
#
_cell.length_a   1.000
_cell.length_b   1.000
_cell.length_c   1.000
_cell.angle_alpha   90.00
_cell.angle_beta   90.00
_cell.angle_gamma   90.00
#
_symmetry.space_group_name_H-M   'P 1'
#
loop_
_entity.id
_entity.type
_entity.pdbx_description
1 polymer ?
#
loop_
_entity_poly.entity_id
_entity_poly.type
_entity_poly.pdbx_seq_one_letter_code
_entity_poly.pdbx_strand_id
1 'polypeptide(L)'
;MEFRYFRALRIGMKTEGILQIGTDKDALLEIATDINENPVIPGSSIAGAIKAYFKRNTEAENLLSYLGNNEQKSKVYFYDAQVEEYKFERRDGICQDRVYGGAEDKKKYTGTYISEGATFNLIIESFCQSSTEDSEVKELFELIVKGIRHKHITFGGKKTNGAGICKIQTDSNGRECIDVIEWDLSNEKDMINYLKGPNKRKQFFERCDIKECDSNAPDGFIDFKLTANINNALLVKGMIISEKINETDKDAVNITYNMKSKDQYIIPASTMKGALRAFSEKLINLFELDEQCEINIFGDRSALTKEEKEKNCGQVLSTDTKDEKEKKRGRVFSTDVKITSENNAKDSYYNRIKIDRWLGGTMNGSKFTEKPICGENVEIKFKYLLLGEGEEKTDRLAISLIYLFLRELGTGNIAIGSEVSVGYGRFTGEKIEIYGIMDSEKRLHNIVMEFSKTGNKVKISLKPEDRALLTEYLKVLQEQEEICN
;
A
#
# COMPACT_ATOMS: atom_id res chain seq x y z
N MET A 1 31.14 -30.11 -14.95
CA MET A 1 30.18 -28.99 -15.10
C MET A 1 30.17 -28.23 -13.80
N GLU A 2 30.27 -26.92 -13.84
CA GLU A 2 30.24 -26.06 -12.65
C GLU A 2 28.82 -25.92 -12.07
N PHE A 3 27.78 -26.23 -12.86
CA PHE A 3 26.37 -26.21 -12.46
C PHE A 3 25.70 -27.54 -12.83
N ARG A 4 24.85 -28.06 -11.94
CA ARG A 4 24.13 -29.33 -12.11
C ARG A 4 22.65 -29.12 -12.39
N TYR A 5 22.00 -28.19 -11.72
CA TYR A 5 20.57 -27.95 -11.85
C TYR A 5 20.30 -26.55 -12.39
N PHE A 6 19.29 -26.45 -13.25
CA PHE A 6 18.73 -25.17 -13.70
C PHE A 6 17.31 -25.06 -13.17
N ARG A 7 17.00 -23.91 -12.58
CA ARG A 7 15.67 -23.57 -12.07
C ARG A 7 15.24 -22.24 -12.64
N ALA A 8 13.98 -22.15 -13.09
CA ALA A 8 13.37 -20.88 -13.46
C ALA A 8 11.96 -20.78 -12.90
N LEU A 9 11.62 -19.63 -12.32
CA LEU A 9 10.28 -19.27 -11.88
C LEU A 9 9.75 -18.17 -12.80
N ARG A 10 8.57 -18.40 -13.36
CA ARG A 10 7.84 -17.41 -14.15
C ARG A 10 6.48 -17.16 -13.52
N ILE A 11 6.14 -15.89 -13.32
CA ILE A 11 4.87 -15.50 -12.71
C ILE A 11 4.22 -14.44 -13.57
N GLY A 12 3.03 -14.74 -14.07
CA GLY A 12 2.16 -13.74 -14.71
C GLY A 12 1.56 -12.84 -13.63
N MET A 13 1.88 -11.56 -13.65
CA MET A 13 1.47 -10.59 -12.65
C MET A 13 0.43 -9.62 -13.19
N LYS A 14 -0.45 -9.13 -12.31
CA LYS A 14 -1.39 -8.05 -12.60
C LYS A 14 -1.43 -7.05 -11.46
N THR A 15 -1.36 -5.77 -11.76
CA THR A 15 -1.45 -4.71 -10.75
C THR A 15 -2.89 -4.61 -10.19
N GLU A 16 -3.01 -4.50 -8.86
CA GLU A 16 -4.28 -4.25 -8.16
C GLU A 16 -4.42 -2.80 -7.66
N GLY A 17 -3.34 -2.03 -7.73
CA GLY A 17 -3.30 -0.60 -7.51
C GLY A 17 -2.40 0.07 -8.55
N ILE A 18 -2.14 1.36 -8.35
CA ILE A 18 -1.21 2.09 -9.21
C ILE A 18 0.21 1.52 -9.09
N LEU A 19 1.00 1.61 -10.15
CA LEU A 19 2.40 1.21 -10.16
C LEU A 19 3.25 2.43 -10.54
N GLN A 20 4.28 2.72 -9.74
CA GLN A 20 5.20 3.80 -10.00
C GLN A 20 6.60 3.26 -10.15
N ILE A 21 7.29 3.57 -11.24
CA ILE A 21 8.67 3.14 -11.48
C ILE A 21 9.43 4.36 -11.95
N GLY A 22 10.00 5.09 -11.00
CA GLY A 22 10.72 6.34 -11.30
C GLY A 22 12.04 6.10 -12.00
N THR A 23 12.48 7.09 -12.77
CA THR A 23 13.87 7.21 -13.26
C THR A 23 14.68 8.05 -12.28
N ASP A 24 16.01 8.03 -12.42
CA ASP A 24 16.92 8.84 -11.59
C ASP A 24 16.77 10.36 -11.83
N LYS A 25 16.11 10.78 -12.92
CA LYS A 25 15.99 12.18 -13.32
C LYS A 25 14.82 12.88 -12.65
N ASP A 26 13.65 12.23 -12.58
CA ASP A 26 12.48 12.80 -11.91
C ASP A 26 11.48 11.71 -11.47
N ALA A 27 11.73 11.13 -10.29
CA ALA A 27 11.07 9.91 -9.81
C ALA A 27 9.54 10.01 -9.66
N LEU A 28 8.97 11.23 -9.68
CA LEU A 28 7.53 11.45 -9.64
C LEU A 28 6.89 11.59 -11.03
N LEU A 29 7.63 12.09 -12.02
CA LEU A 29 7.08 12.50 -13.31
C LEU A 29 7.35 11.49 -14.43
N GLU A 30 8.47 10.79 -14.37
CA GLU A 30 8.91 9.85 -15.40
C GLU A 30 8.71 8.40 -14.98
N ILE A 31 8.29 7.57 -15.94
CA ILE A 31 8.19 6.12 -15.80
C ILE A 31 9.37 5.50 -16.55
N ALA A 32 10.05 4.54 -15.93
CA ALA A 32 11.13 3.80 -16.57
C ALA A 32 10.60 3.03 -17.80
N THR A 33 11.29 3.19 -18.93
CA THR A 33 10.92 2.62 -20.23
C THR A 33 12.10 1.89 -20.88
N ASP A 34 11.79 0.96 -21.78
CA ASP A 34 12.78 0.33 -22.67
C ASP A 34 13.18 1.28 -23.82
N ILE A 35 14.05 0.81 -24.71
CA ILE A 35 14.49 1.57 -25.89
C ILE A 35 13.35 1.90 -26.88
N ASN A 36 12.21 1.21 -26.77
CA ASN A 36 11.02 1.41 -27.59
C ASN A 36 9.94 2.22 -26.83
N GLU A 37 10.28 2.87 -25.71
CA GLU A 37 9.40 3.65 -24.86
C GLU A 37 8.28 2.86 -24.16
N ASN A 38 8.39 1.53 -24.09
CA ASN A 38 7.46 0.70 -23.33
C ASN A 38 7.86 0.68 -21.84
N PRO A 39 6.93 0.84 -20.89
CA PRO A 39 7.23 0.76 -19.48
C PRO A 39 7.87 -0.57 -19.08
N VAL A 40 8.89 -0.50 -18.24
CA VAL A 40 9.64 -1.66 -17.77
C VAL A 40 9.84 -1.59 -16.26
N ILE A 41 9.79 -2.74 -15.60
CA ILE A 41 10.22 -2.90 -14.21
C ILE A 41 11.65 -3.45 -14.24
N PRO A 42 12.67 -2.67 -13.84
CA PRO A 42 14.04 -3.16 -13.84
C PRO A 42 14.20 -4.38 -12.91
N GLY A 43 15.00 -5.35 -13.33
CA GLY A 43 15.34 -6.54 -12.56
C GLY A 43 15.99 -6.19 -11.21
N SER A 44 16.75 -5.10 -11.15
CA SER A 44 17.28 -4.55 -9.90
C SER A 44 16.19 -4.07 -8.93
N SER A 45 15.09 -3.49 -9.44
CA SER A 45 13.94 -3.07 -8.64
C SER A 45 13.15 -4.28 -8.12
N ILE A 46 13.01 -5.33 -8.94
CA ILE A 46 12.40 -6.61 -8.56
C ILE A 46 13.24 -7.29 -7.47
N ALA A 47 14.55 -7.43 -7.69
CA ALA A 47 15.50 -7.99 -6.74
C ALA A 47 15.48 -7.22 -5.41
N GLY A 48 15.48 -5.88 -5.47
CA GLY A 48 15.40 -5.02 -4.30
C GLY A 48 14.10 -5.19 -3.51
N ALA A 49 12.96 -5.35 -4.20
CA ALA A 49 11.67 -5.62 -3.56
C ALA A 49 11.64 -6.97 -2.84
N ILE A 50 12.14 -8.03 -3.49
CA ILE A 50 12.18 -9.38 -2.93
C ILE A 50 13.19 -9.46 -1.78
N LYS A 51 14.39 -8.92 -1.95
CA LYS A 51 15.39 -8.83 -0.87
C LYS A 51 14.87 -8.06 0.34
N ALA A 52 14.11 -6.99 0.10
CA ALA A 52 13.45 -6.26 1.17
C ALA A 52 12.41 -7.10 1.92
N TYR A 53 11.69 -8.01 1.26
CA TYR A 53 10.77 -8.94 1.91
C TYR A 53 11.53 -10.00 2.72
N PHE A 54 12.54 -10.65 2.12
CA PHE A 54 13.34 -11.69 2.78
C PHE A 54 14.07 -11.18 4.02
N LYS A 55 14.57 -9.93 4.02
CA LYS A 55 15.22 -9.33 5.19
C LYS A 55 14.31 -9.19 6.42
N ARG A 56 12.99 -9.26 6.22
CA ARG A 56 11.98 -9.08 7.27
C ARG A 56 11.34 -10.40 7.68
N ASN A 57 11.45 -11.42 6.83
CA ASN A 57 10.89 -12.73 7.08
C ASN A 57 11.98 -13.61 7.72
N THR A 58 11.81 -13.94 9.00
CA THR A 58 12.73 -14.78 9.77
C THR A 58 12.85 -16.19 9.20
N GLU A 59 11.80 -16.71 8.54
CA GLU A 59 11.84 -17.99 7.81
C GLU A 59 12.81 -17.95 6.63
N ALA A 60 13.14 -16.76 6.12
CA ALA A 60 13.87 -16.55 4.87
C ALA A 60 15.29 -16.01 5.07
N GLU A 61 15.75 -15.85 6.32
CA GLU A 61 17.02 -15.19 6.64
C GLU A 61 18.23 -15.98 6.09
N ASN A 62 18.19 -17.31 6.20
CA ASN A 62 19.18 -18.23 5.62
C ASN A 62 19.27 -18.10 4.08
N LEU A 63 18.16 -17.78 3.42
CA LEU A 63 18.07 -17.67 1.97
C LEU A 63 18.54 -16.31 1.43
N LEU A 64 18.78 -15.31 2.29
CA LEU A 64 19.27 -13.98 1.88
C LEU A 64 20.60 -14.03 1.12
N SER A 65 21.44 -15.02 1.42
CA SER A 65 22.72 -15.22 0.75
C SER A 65 22.57 -15.46 -0.76
N TYR A 66 21.48 -16.10 -1.19
CA TYR A 66 21.18 -16.35 -2.61
C TYR A 66 20.89 -15.06 -3.38
N LEU A 67 20.34 -14.04 -2.72
CA LEU A 67 20.05 -12.73 -3.32
C LEU A 67 21.29 -11.82 -3.43
N GLY A 68 22.44 -12.29 -2.94
CA GLY A 68 23.71 -11.58 -2.96
C GLY A 68 23.76 -10.38 -2.03
N ASN A 69 24.97 -9.87 -1.77
CA ASN A 69 25.23 -8.65 -1.03
C ASN A 69 26.48 -7.94 -1.62
N ASN A 70 27.06 -6.98 -0.92
CA ASN A 70 28.23 -6.25 -1.44
C ASN A 70 29.49 -7.13 -1.55
N GLU A 71 29.52 -8.27 -0.85
CA GLU A 71 30.67 -9.17 -0.75
C GLU A 71 30.45 -10.48 -1.51
N GLN A 72 29.20 -10.90 -1.69
CA GLN A 72 28.81 -12.16 -2.33
C GLN A 72 27.92 -11.92 -3.54
N LYS A 73 28.26 -12.55 -4.66
CA LYS A 73 27.44 -12.54 -5.88
C LYS A 73 26.11 -13.25 -5.63
N SER A 74 25.04 -12.73 -6.22
CA SER A 74 23.75 -13.41 -6.21
C SER A 74 23.83 -14.71 -7.02
N LYS A 75 23.20 -15.76 -6.49
CA LYS A 75 23.00 -17.04 -7.18
C LYS A 75 21.71 -17.05 -8.01
N VAL A 76 20.91 -15.99 -7.90
CA VAL A 76 19.60 -15.82 -8.53
C VAL A 76 19.64 -14.61 -9.46
N TYR A 77 19.08 -14.77 -10.65
CA TYR A 77 19.04 -13.75 -11.69
C TYR A 77 17.63 -13.23 -11.84
N PHE A 78 17.44 -11.93 -11.64
CA PHE A 78 16.18 -11.24 -11.82
C PHE A 78 16.21 -10.50 -13.16
N TYR A 79 15.27 -10.83 -14.04
CA TYR A 79 15.15 -10.19 -15.35
C TYR A 79 14.24 -8.96 -15.28
N ASP A 80 14.46 -8.03 -16.21
CA ASP A 80 13.57 -6.91 -16.43
C ASP A 80 12.19 -7.43 -16.86
N ALA A 81 11.13 -6.88 -16.24
CA ALA A 81 9.76 -7.24 -16.58
C ALA A 81 9.15 -6.13 -17.46
N GLN A 82 8.89 -6.45 -18.72
CA GLN A 82 8.15 -5.55 -19.60
C GLN A 82 6.68 -5.47 -19.18
N VAL A 83 6.14 -4.25 -19.09
CA VAL A 83 4.74 -4.04 -18.76
C VAL A 83 3.90 -4.11 -20.03
N GLU A 84 2.92 -5.01 -20.00
CA GLU A 84 1.91 -5.26 -21.02
C GLU A 84 0.56 -4.70 -20.57
N GLU A 85 -0.34 -4.43 -21.53
CA GLU A 85 -1.72 -3.98 -21.29
C GLU A 85 -1.87 -2.84 -20.24
N TYR A 86 -1.11 -1.76 -20.39
CA TYR A 86 -1.09 -0.66 -19.42
C TYR A 86 -1.84 0.60 -19.89
N LYS A 87 -2.15 1.47 -18.93
CA LYS A 87 -2.52 2.87 -19.17
C LYS A 87 -1.76 3.77 -18.21
N PHE A 88 -1.45 4.98 -18.65
CA PHE A 88 -0.90 6.00 -17.77
C PHE A 88 -2.01 6.72 -17.02
N GLU A 89 -1.71 7.08 -15.78
CA GLU A 89 -2.57 7.84 -14.89
C GLU A 89 -1.74 8.94 -14.23
N ARG A 90 -2.27 10.18 -14.21
CA ARG A 90 -1.68 11.27 -13.44
C ARG A 90 -2.53 11.55 -12.21
N ARG A 91 -1.88 11.63 -11.06
CA ARG A 91 -2.54 11.97 -9.78
C ARG A 91 -1.90 13.16 -9.13
N ASP A 92 -2.74 14.09 -8.70
CA ASP A 92 -2.34 15.18 -7.84
C ASP A 92 -2.29 14.72 -6.37
N GLY A 93 -1.24 15.17 -5.68
CA GLY A 93 -1.08 15.04 -4.24
C GLY A 93 -0.94 16.41 -3.59
N ILE A 94 -1.30 16.49 -2.31
CA ILE A 94 -1.13 17.66 -1.46
C ILE A 94 -0.38 17.27 -0.18
N CYS A 95 0.43 18.19 0.35
CA CYS A 95 0.86 18.13 1.74
C CYS A 95 -0.20 18.79 2.62
N GLN A 96 -0.56 18.16 3.74
CA GLN A 96 -1.55 18.69 4.66
C GLN A 96 -0.88 19.54 5.76
N ASP A 97 -1.44 20.72 6.02
CA ASP A 97 -1.04 21.62 7.09
C ASP A 97 -1.47 21.08 8.47
N ARG A 98 -0.55 21.12 9.45
CA ARG A 98 -0.74 20.57 10.81
C ARG A 98 -1.78 21.32 11.63
N VAL A 99 -1.87 22.64 11.45
CA VAL A 99 -2.69 23.52 12.28
C VAL A 99 -4.07 23.67 11.66
N TYR A 100 -4.12 23.88 10.35
CA TYR A 100 -5.36 24.21 9.64
C TYR A 100 -6.02 23.01 8.97
N GLY A 101 -5.33 21.88 8.84
CA GLY A 101 -5.85 20.65 8.24
C GLY A 101 -6.13 20.75 6.74
N GLY A 102 -5.84 21.88 6.10
CA GLY A 102 -5.95 22.12 4.65
C GLY A 102 -4.67 21.76 3.89
N ALA A 103 -4.65 22.03 2.58
CA ALA A 103 -3.43 21.91 1.80
C ALA A 103 -2.42 23.00 2.21
N GLU A 104 -1.17 22.62 2.42
CA GLU A 104 -0.08 23.55 2.69
C GLU A 104 0.26 24.36 1.43
N ASP A 105 0.54 25.65 1.59
CA ASP A 105 0.75 26.55 0.45
C ASP A 105 1.90 26.08 -0.45
N LYS A 106 1.67 26.09 -1.77
CA LYS A 106 2.58 25.65 -2.83
C LYS A 106 3.09 24.21 -2.74
N LYS A 107 2.54 23.35 -1.87
CA LYS A 107 2.96 21.94 -1.74
C LYS A 107 2.04 20.94 -2.45
N LYS A 108 1.50 21.34 -3.61
CA LYS A 108 0.81 20.45 -4.54
C LYS A 108 1.85 19.82 -5.48
N TYR A 109 1.79 18.52 -5.67
CA TYR A 109 2.65 17.80 -6.61
C TYR A 109 1.80 16.90 -7.51
N THR A 110 2.29 16.59 -8.70
CA THR A 110 1.64 15.64 -9.62
C THR A 110 2.58 14.47 -9.87
N GLY A 111 2.06 13.25 -9.75
CA GLY A 111 2.79 12.03 -10.05
C GLY A 111 2.22 11.32 -11.28
N THR A 112 3.09 10.74 -12.09
CA THR A 112 2.73 9.84 -13.19
C THR A 112 2.83 8.39 -12.73
N TYR A 113 1.80 7.61 -13.03
CA TYR A 113 1.64 6.23 -12.60
C TYR A 113 1.17 5.35 -13.76
N ILE A 114 1.45 4.06 -13.67
CA ILE A 114 0.76 3.03 -14.43
C ILE A 114 -0.50 2.67 -13.65
N SER A 115 -1.65 2.68 -14.32
CA SER A 115 -2.94 2.42 -13.71
C SER A 115 -3.09 0.95 -13.25
N GLU A 116 -4.12 0.70 -12.46
CA GLU A 116 -4.52 -0.66 -12.12
C GLU A 116 -4.86 -1.49 -13.36
N GLY A 117 -4.51 -2.77 -13.31
CA GLY A 117 -4.85 -3.77 -14.31
C GLY A 117 -3.74 -4.06 -15.33
N ALA A 118 -2.64 -3.31 -15.27
CA ALA A 118 -1.44 -3.58 -16.07
C ALA A 118 -0.88 -4.97 -15.74
N THR A 119 -0.32 -5.63 -16.76
CA THR A 119 0.17 -7.01 -16.65
C THR A 119 1.65 -7.06 -16.97
N PHE A 120 2.39 -8.00 -16.39
CA PHE A 120 3.81 -8.20 -16.70
C PHE A 120 4.24 -9.59 -16.22
N ASN A 121 5.34 -10.10 -16.75
CA ASN A 121 5.89 -11.40 -16.34
C ASN A 121 7.14 -11.20 -15.48
N LEU A 122 7.13 -11.75 -14.27
CA LEU A 122 8.35 -11.90 -13.48
C LEU A 122 9.08 -13.15 -13.95
N ILE A 123 10.37 -13.02 -14.23
CA ILE A 123 11.23 -14.14 -14.60
C ILE A 123 12.43 -14.13 -13.67
N ILE A 124 12.63 -15.25 -12.98
CA ILE A 124 13.69 -15.46 -12.00
C ILE A 124 14.39 -16.77 -12.34
N GLU A 125 15.71 -16.77 -12.48
CA GLU A 125 16.47 -17.97 -12.82
C GLU A 125 17.59 -18.23 -11.81
N SER A 126 17.96 -19.49 -11.64
CA SER A 126 19.04 -19.92 -10.77
C SER A 126 19.78 -21.12 -11.36
N PHE A 127 21.08 -21.16 -11.15
CA PHE A 127 21.96 -22.27 -11.53
C PHE A 127 22.57 -22.86 -10.26
N CYS A 128 22.15 -24.07 -9.90
CA CYS A 128 22.56 -24.73 -8.67
C CYS A 128 23.65 -25.77 -8.94
N GLN A 129 24.65 -25.83 -8.06
CA GLN A 129 25.78 -26.76 -8.17
C GLN A 129 25.50 -28.08 -7.44
N SER A 130 24.73 -28.05 -6.36
CA SER A 130 24.41 -29.22 -5.53
C SER A 130 22.90 -29.41 -5.36
N SER A 131 22.50 -30.59 -4.88
CA SER A 131 21.10 -30.89 -4.56
C SER A 131 20.58 -30.09 -3.36
N THR A 132 21.46 -29.68 -2.45
CA THR A 132 21.11 -28.82 -1.31
C THR A 132 20.75 -27.42 -1.81
N GLU A 133 21.59 -26.84 -2.66
CA GLU A 133 21.31 -25.53 -3.28
C GLU A 133 20.03 -25.58 -4.13
N ASP A 134 19.78 -26.70 -4.80
CA ASP A 134 18.55 -26.91 -5.54
C ASP A 134 17.29 -26.84 -4.65
N SER A 135 17.33 -27.51 -3.49
CA SER A 135 16.24 -27.49 -2.52
C SER A 135 16.02 -26.09 -1.93
N GLU A 136 17.08 -25.38 -1.58
CA GLU A 136 17.01 -24.03 -1.02
C GLU A 136 16.48 -23.01 -2.04
N VAL A 137 16.81 -23.16 -3.33
CA VAL A 137 16.24 -22.32 -4.39
C VAL A 137 14.76 -22.59 -4.61
N LYS A 138 14.30 -23.85 -4.48
CA LYS A 138 12.87 -24.17 -4.52
C LYS A 138 12.12 -23.50 -3.36
N GLU A 139 12.65 -23.59 -2.15
CA GLU A 139 12.11 -22.91 -0.97
C GLU A 139 12.06 -21.38 -1.17
N LEU A 140 13.12 -20.80 -1.74
CA LEU A 140 13.17 -19.38 -2.10
C LEU A 140 12.04 -19.00 -3.09
N PHE A 141 11.79 -19.83 -4.11
CA PHE A 141 10.69 -19.60 -5.07
C PHE A 141 9.31 -19.69 -4.40
N GLU A 142 9.10 -20.67 -3.53
CA GLU A 142 7.86 -20.83 -2.76
C GLU A 142 7.58 -19.62 -1.87
N LEU A 143 8.60 -19.11 -1.17
CA LEU A 143 8.50 -17.91 -0.33
C LEU A 143 8.22 -16.64 -1.13
N ILE A 144 8.78 -16.50 -2.34
CA ILE A 144 8.44 -15.40 -3.25
C ILE A 144 6.96 -15.45 -3.62
N VAL A 145 6.46 -16.63 -4.01
CA VAL A 145 5.05 -16.81 -4.37
C VAL A 145 4.14 -16.52 -3.18
N LYS A 146 4.47 -17.03 -1.98
CA LYS A 146 3.77 -16.73 -0.72
C LYS A 146 3.72 -15.21 -0.46
N GLY A 147 4.88 -14.54 -0.52
CA GLY A 147 4.97 -13.10 -0.31
C GLY A 147 4.17 -12.27 -1.32
N ILE A 148 4.03 -12.74 -2.57
CA ILE A 148 3.17 -12.11 -3.58
C ILE A 148 1.69 -12.34 -3.27
N ARG A 149 1.27 -13.58 -2.95
CA ARG A 149 -0.13 -13.93 -2.63
C ARG A 149 -0.65 -13.11 -1.45
N HIS A 150 0.16 -12.93 -0.41
CA HIS A 150 -0.19 -12.11 0.76
C HIS A 150 -0.02 -10.60 0.53
N LYS A 151 0.47 -10.18 -0.65
CA LYS A 151 0.72 -8.78 -1.02
C LYS A 151 1.78 -8.11 -0.13
N HIS A 152 2.70 -8.89 0.42
CA HIS A 152 3.83 -8.43 1.22
C HIS A 152 4.99 -7.97 0.33
N ILE A 153 5.12 -8.56 -0.87
CA ILE A 153 6.02 -8.08 -1.91
C ILE A 153 5.29 -7.03 -2.75
N THR A 154 5.81 -5.81 -2.74
CA THR A 154 5.31 -4.68 -3.54
C THR A 154 6.43 -4.10 -4.41
N PHE A 155 6.10 -3.67 -5.63
CA PHE A 155 7.07 -3.26 -6.64
C PHE A 155 7.10 -1.73 -6.85
N GLY A 156 8.26 -1.17 -7.19
CA GLY A 156 8.37 0.26 -7.52
C GLY A 156 8.33 1.24 -6.34
N GLY A 157 7.96 2.48 -6.61
CA GLY A 157 7.91 3.61 -5.66
C GLY A 157 6.58 3.72 -4.91
N LYS A 158 6.53 4.65 -3.92
CA LYS A 158 5.31 5.01 -3.14
C LYS A 158 4.53 3.82 -2.53
N LYS A 159 5.21 2.71 -2.24
CA LYS A 159 4.64 1.48 -1.66
C LYS A 159 3.74 1.70 -0.44
N THR A 160 4.10 2.66 0.43
CA THR A 160 3.33 2.94 1.66
C THR A 160 2.01 3.67 1.40
N ASN A 161 1.81 4.19 0.19
CA ASN A 161 0.56 4.79 -0.31
C ASN A 161 -0.12 3.84 -1.31
N GLY A 162 0.04 2.52 -1.16
CA GLY A 162 -0.73 1.54 -1.92
C GLY A 162 -0.25 1.28 -3.34
N ALA A 163 0.83 1.94 -3.76
CA ALA A 163 1.43 1.68 -5.06
C ALA A 163 2.20 0.34 -5.08
N GLY A 164 2.26 -0.30 -6.24
CA GLY A 164 3.07 -1.50 -6.46
C GLY A 164 2.47 -2.81 -5.98
N ILE A 165 1.22 -2.79 -5.52
CA ILE A 165 0.49 -4.00 -5.11
C ILE A 165 0.06 -4.76 -6.35
N CYS A 166 0.45 -6.03 -6.42
CA CYS A 166 0.17 -6.91 -7.54
C CYS A 166 -0.42 -8.23 -7.04
N LYS A 167 -1.11 -8.93 -7.94
CA LYS A 167 -1.55 -10.31 -7.75
C LYS A 167 -1.03 -11.19 -8.89
N ILE A 168 -1.09 -12.49 -8.67
CA ILE A 168 -0.81 -13.48 -9.70
C ILE A 168 -2.04 -13.55 -10.63
N GLN A 169 -1.80 -13.56 -11.94
CA GLN A 169 -2.84 -13.73 -12.94
C GLN A 169 -3.43 -15.14 -12.86
N THR A 170 -4.71 -15.27 -13.20
CA THR A 170 -5.36 -16.56 -13.34
C THR A 170 -5.77 -16.79 -14.78
N ASP A 171 -5.68 -18.04 -15.23
CA ASP A 171 -6.10 -18.43 -16.57
C ASP A 171 -7.64 -18.61 -16.67
N SER A 172 -8.13 -19.00 -17.84
CA SER A 172 -9.56 -19.24 -18.08
C SER A 172 -10.16 -20.34 -17.20
N ASN A 173 -9.35 -21.21 -16.61
CA ASN A 173 -9.77 -22.28 -15.71
C ASN A 173 -9.59 -21.90 -14.23
N GLY A 174 -9.22 -20.65 -13.93
CA GLY A 174 -9.01 -20.16 -12.57
C GLY A 174 -7.69 -20.58 -11.93
N ARG A 175 -6.74 -21.15 -12.70
CA ARG A 175 -5.43 -21.54 -12.17
C ARG A 175 -4.46 -20.38 -12.23
N GLU A 176 -3.66 -20.22 -11.18
CA GLU A 176 -2.61 -19.20 -11.14
C GLU A 176 -1.57 -19.43 -12.26
N CYS A 177 -1.14 -18.35 -12.87
CA CYS A 177 -0.13 -18.31 -13.93
C CYS A 177 1.28 -18.34 -13.33
N ILE A 178 1.64 -19.49 -12.77
CA ILE A 178 2.98 -19.79 -12.24
C ILE A 178 3.56 -20.95 -13.04
N ASP A 179 4.75 -20.76 -13.60
CA ASP A 179 5.51 -21.85 -14.22
C ASP A 179 6.84 -22.04 -13.48
N VAL A 180 7.15 -23.29 -13.14
CA VAL A 180 8.45 -23.67 -12.60
C VAL A 180 9.14 -24.60 -13.59
N ILE A 181 10.34 -24.21 -14.03
CA ILE A 181 11.17 -25.02 -14.92
C ILE A 181 12.25 -25.69 -14.08
N GLU A 182 12.28 -27.02 -14.12
CA GLU A 182 13.28 -27.83 -13.42
C GLU A 182 14.02 -28.73 -14.39
N TRP A 183 15.33 -28.52 -14.54
CA TRP A 183 16.20 -29.35 -15.36
C TRP A 183 17.42 -29.83 -14.57
N ASP A 184 17.80 -31.10 -14.73
CA ASP A 184 19.12 -31.61 -14.33
C ASP A 184 20.02 -31.61 -15.57
N LEU A 185 20.97 -30.67 -15.63
CA LEU A 185 21.87 -30.47 -16.76
C LEU A 185 22.87 -31.63 -16.93
N SER A 186 22.93 -32.56 -15.99
CA SER A 186 23.66 -33.83 -16.14
C SER A 186 22.95 -34.79 -17.09
N ASN A 187 21.63 -34.62 -17.30
CA ASN A 187 20.83 -35.43 -18.20
C ASN A 187 20.84 -34.81 -19.60
N GLU A 188 21.17 -35.62 -20.61
CA GLU A 188 21.22 -35.20 -22.02
C GLU A 188 19.89 -34.57 -22.49
N LYS A 189 18.74 -35.16 -22.11
CA LYS A 189 17.42 -34.65 -22.53
C LYS A 189 17.16 -33.25 -22.00
N ASP A 190 17.46 -33.03 -20.72
CA ASP A 190 17.24 -31.77 -20.03
C ASP A 190 18.22 -30.69 -20.52
N MET A 191 19.47 -31.06 -20.76
CA MET A 191 20.46 -30.20 -21.39
C MET A 191 20.03 -29.74 -22.79
N ILE A 192 19.49 -30.66 -23.61
CA ILE A 192 18.94 -30.32 -24.93
C ILE A 192 17.73 -29.39 -24.79
N ASN A 193 16.86 -29.60 -23.79
CA ASN A 193 15.72 -28.74 -23.52
C ASN A 193 16.16 -27.33 -23.11
N TYR A 194 17.18 -27.22 -22.26
CA TYR A 194 17.80 -25.95 -21.88
C TYR A 194 18.37 -25.18 -23.07
N LEU A 195 19.18 -25.84 -23.91
CA LEU A 195 19.80 -25.21 -25.09
C LEU A 195 18.79 -24.75 -26.15
N LYS A 196 17.64 -25.43 -26.26
CA LYS A 196 16.54 -24.97 -27.13
C LYS A 196 15.91 -23.65 -26.67
N GLY A 197 16.24 -23.23 -25.46
CA GLY A 197 15.83 -21.97 -24.85
C GLY A 197 14.50 -22.13 -24.11
N PRO A 198 14.44 -21.77 -22.81
CA PRO A 198 13.17 -21.73 -22.08
C PRO A 198 12.19 -20.69 -22.67
N ASN A 199 12.67 -19.78 -23.52
CA ASN A 199 11.89 -18.71 -24.17
C ASN A 199 11.14 -19.12 -25.45
N LYS A 200 11.42 -20.30 -26.04
CA LYS A 200 10.75 -20.73 -27.29
C LYS A 200 9.41 -21.43 -27.09
N ARG A 201 9.02 -21.70 -25.85
CA ARG A 201 7.72 -22.32 -25.54
C ARG A 201 6.75 -21.25 -25.05
N LYS A 202 5.87 -20.80 -25.95
CA LYS A 202 4.60 -20.11 -25.64
C LYS A 202 3.60 -20.98 -24.85
N GLN A 203 4.03 -22.16 -24.41
CA GLN A 203 3.24 -23.11 -23.66
C GLN A 203 3.85 -23.23 -22.27
N PHE A 204 3.10 -22.72 -21.30
CA PHE A 204 3.20 -22.96 -19.87
C PHE A 204 3.57 -24.43 -19.60
N PHE A 205 4.67 -24.69 -18.89
CA PHE A 205 5.06 -26.03 -18.43
C PHE A 205 4.90 -26.07 -16.91
N GLU A 206 4.20 -27.11 -16.45
CA GLU A 206 3.81 -27.39 -15.07
C GLU A 206 3.35 -26.16 -14.28
N ARG A 207 2.06 -25.84 -14.43
CA ARG A 207 1.36 -25.02 -13.45
C ARG A 207 1.44 -25.76 -12.12
N CYS A 208 2.35 -25.30 -11.27
CA CYS A 208 2.46 -25.81 -9.92
C CYS A 208 1.34 -25.20 -9.08
N ASP A 209 0.51 -26.07 -8.50
CA ASP A 209 -0.18 -25.71 -7.27
C ASP A 209 0.89 -25.66 -6.18
N ILE A 210 1.62 -24.55 -6.09
CA ILE A 210 2.42 -24.25 -4.89
C ILE A 210 1.38 -24.19 -3.78
N LYS A 211 1.32 -25.23 -2.95
CA LYS A 211 0.35 -25.33 -1.86
C LYS A 211 0.49 -24.08 -1.00
N GLU A 212 -0.65 -23.48 -0.63
CA GLU A 212 -0.64 -22.51 0.45
C GLU A 212 -0.01 -23.21 1.65
N CYS A 213 1.15 -22.71 2.09
CA CYS A 213 1.58 -23.01 3.43
C CYS A 213 0.56 -22.31 4.33
N ASP A 214 -0.27 -23.09 5.02
CA ASP A 214 -1.08 -22.67 6.18
C ASP A 214 -0.17 -22.24 7.36
N SER A 215 0.91 -21.51 7.07
CA SER A 215 1.75 -20.96 8.11
C SER A 215 0.96 -19.84 8.76
N ASN A 216 0.38 -20.13 9.93
CA ASN A 216 -0.01 -19.15 10.95
C ASN A 216 1.19 -18.32 11.47
N ALA A 217 2.32 -18.30 10.76
CA ALA A 217 3.49 -17.53 11.10
C ALA A 217 3.26 -16.07 10.65
N PRO A 218 3.46 -15.08 11.53
CA PRO A 218 3.33 -13.69 11.16
C PRO A 218 4.45 -13.31 10.19
N ASP A 219 4.10 -12.94 8.96
CA ASP A 219 4.99 -12.44 7.91
C ASP A 219 5.59 -11.03 8.25
N GLY A 220 5.65 -10.67 9.54
CA GLY A 220 6.05 -9.35 10.04
C GLY A 220 5.01 -8.24 9.81
N PHE A 221 3.82 -8.58 9.31
CA PHE A 221 2.74 -7.63 9.05
C PHE A 221 1.52 -7.87 9.93
N ILE A 222 0.85 -6.78 10.30
CA ILE A 222 -0.48 -6.78 10.89
C ILE A 222 -1.42 -6.10 9.89
N ASP A 223 -2.45 -6.84 9.49
CA ASP A 223 -3.47 -6.37 8.57
C ASP A 223 -4.68 -5.83 9.35
N PHE A 224 -5.12 -4.62 8.99
CA PHE A 224 -6.31 -4.00 9.53
C PHE A 224 -7.31 -3.75 8.41
N LYS A 225 -8.57 -4.09 8.66
CA LYS A 225 -9.67 -3.86 7.74
C LYS A 225 -10.87 -3.29 8.48
N LEU A 226 -11.44 -2.21 7.95
CA LEU A 226 -12.73 -1.66 8.36
C LEU A 226 -13.70 -1.79 7.20
N THR A 227 -14.83 -2.46 7.42
CA THR A 227 -15.99 -2.42 6.53
C THR A 227 -16.94 -1.36 7.05
N ALA A 228 -17.27 -0.37 6.22
CA ALA A 228 -18.11 0.75 6.61
C ALA A 228 -18.99 1.26 5.47
N ASN A 229 -20.09 1.92 5.84
CA ASN A 229 -20.98 2.61 4.92
C ASN A 229 -20.70 4.12 4.94
N ILE A 230 -20.75 4.73 3.76
CA ILE A 230 -20.71 6.17 3.53
C ILE A 230 -22.17 6.62 3.42
N ASN A 231 -22.78 6.90 4.56
CA ASN A 231 -24.20 7.30 4.62
C ASN A 231 -24.40 8.77 4.24
N ASN A 232 -23.37 9.59 4.44
CA ASN A 232 -23.34 11.00 4.04
C ASN A 232 -22.45 11.17 2.82
N ALA A 233 -22.79 12.15 1.99
CA ALA A 233 -21.99 12.62 0.88
C ALA A 233 -20.47 12.63 1.17
N LEU A 234 -19.68 11.91 0.37
CA LEU A 234 -18.22 11.98 0.37
C LEU A 234 -17.72 12.73 -0.86
N LEU A 235 -16.81 13.68 -0.64
CA LEU A 235 -16.14 14.40 -1.72
C LEU A 235 -14.63 14.43 -1.49
N VAL A 236 -13.87 13.86 -2.42
CA VAL A 236 -12.41 13.87 -2.45
C VAL A 236 -12.01 14.59 -3.73
N LYS A 237 -11.65 15.88 -3.61
CA LYS A 237 -11.21 16.69 -4.74
C LYS A 237 -9.88 16.15 -5.27
N GLY A 238 -9.85 15.76 -6.54
CA GLY A 238 -8.62 15.48 -7.26
C GLY A 238 -8.90 15.35 -8.75
N MET A 239 -8.02 15.89 -9.58
CA MET A 239 -8.05 15.63 -11.02
C MET A 239 -7.34 14.30 -11.27
N ILE A 240 -8.08 13.28 -11.74
CA ILE A 240 -7.48 12.23 -12.55
C ILE A 240 -7.57 12.72 -13.98
N ILE A 241 -6.44 13.15 -14.54
CA ILE A 241 -6.35 13.41 -15.98
C ILE A 241 -6.15 12.05 -16.64
N SER A 242 -7.24 11.30 -16.81
CA SER A 242 -7.28 10.22 -17.80
C SER A 242 -7.64 10.89 -19.12
N GLU A 243 -6.88 10.63 -20.18
CA GLU A 243 -7.10 11.21 -21.51
C GLU A 243 -8.48 10.81 -22.05
N LYS A 244 -9.51 11.60 -21.70
CA LYS A 244 -10.86 11.76 -22.28
C LYS A 244 -11.85 12.15 -21.17
N ILE A 245 -11.78 13.39 -20.70
CA ILE A 245 -12.95 14.04 -20.11
C ILE A 245 -13.13 15.37 -20.86
N ASN A 246 -14.14 15.43 -21.71
CA ASN A 246 -14.64 16.69 -22.26
C ASN A 246 -15.32 17.43 -21.10
N GLU A 247 -14.61 18.33 -20.44
CA GLU A 247 -15.19 19.18 -19.40
C GLU A 247 -15.83 20.43 -20.02
N THR A 248 -17.16 20.46 -19.99
CA THR A 248 -17.92 21.72 -19.93
C THR A 248 -18.95 21.57 -18.81
N ASP A 249 -18.84 22.42 -17.78
CA ASP A 249 -19.86 22.76 -16.76
C ASP A 249 -19.82 22.15 -15.32
N LYS A 250 -18.67 21.82 -14.71
CA LYS A 250 -18.64 21.38 -13.28
C LYS A 250 -17.48 21.94 -12.44
N ASP A 251 -17.78 22.35 -11.20
CA ASP A 251 -16.84 23.03 -10.28
C ASP A 251 -16.01 22.09 -9.38
N ALA A 252 -16.51 20.89 -9.06
CA ALA A 252 -15.78 19.86 -8.31
C ALA A 252 -16.34 18.46 -8.59
N VAL A 253 -15.45 17.52 -8.96
CA VAL A 253 -15.77 16.10 -9.16
C VAL A 253 -14.89 15.23 -8.28
N ASN A 254 -15.43 14.09 -7.88
CA ASN A 254 -14.66 13.06 -7.19
C ASN A 254 -13.63 12.44 -8.14
N ILE A 255 -12.55 11.92 -7.56
CA ILE A 255 -11.55 11.11 -8.26
C ILE A 255 -12.23 9.86 -8.83
N THR A 256 -12.43 9.83 -10.16
CA THR A 256 -13.04 8.72 -10.88
C THR A 256 -12.01 7.97 -11.73
N TYR A 257 -12.00 6.65 -11.64
CA TYR A 257 -11.33 5.79 -12.59
C TYR A 257 -12.31 5.33 -13.66
N ASN A 258 -12.00 5.58 -14.93
CA ASN A 258 -12.80 5.12 -16.06
C ASN A 258 -12.21 3.80 -16.60
N MET A 259 -12.61 2.68 -16.00
CA MET A 259 -12.36 1.36 -16.58
C MET A 259 -13.63 0.84 -17.24
N LYS A 260 -13.59 0.65 -18.56
CA LYS A 260 -14.59 -0.09 -19.34
C LYS A 260 -16.05 0.18 -18.89
N SER A 261 -16.48 1.44 -18.93
CA SER A 261 -17.91 1.81 -18.81
C SER A 261 -18.57 1.58 -17.45
N LYS A 262 -17.83 1.64 -16.34
CA LYS A 262 -18.39 1.82 -14.98
C LYS A 262 -17.60 2.89 -14.21
N ASP A 263 -18.30 3.89 -13.68
CA ASP A 263 -17.70 4.91 -12.81
C ASP A 263 -17.26 4.24 -11.50
N GLN A 264 -15.94 4.20 -11.26
CA GLN A 264 -15.37 3.78 -9.98
C GLN A 264 -14.81 5.00 -9.28
N TYR A 265 -15.23 5.23 -8.05
CA TYR A 265 -14.72 6.32 -7.24
C TYR A 265 -13.61 5.83 -6.31
N ILE A 266 -12.58 6.65 -6.13
CA ILE A 266 -11.41 6.26 -5.35
C ILE A 266 -11.11 7.31 -4.27
N ILE A 267 -10.92 6.86 -3.03
CA ILE A 267 -10.23 7.64 -2.01
C ILE A 267 -8.75 7.22 -2.07
N PRO A 268 -7.82 8.13 -2.43
CA PRO A 268 -6.41 7.81 -2.49
C PRO A 268 -5.89 7.31 -1.15
N ALA A 269 -5.02 6.31 -1.17
CA ALA A 269 -4.33 5.80 0.01
C ALA A 269 -3.59 6.90 0.79
N SER A 270 -3.05 7.90 0.08
CA SER A 270 -2.39 9.06 0.69
C SER A 270 -3.35 9.91 1.53
N THR A 271 -4.61 10.03 1.14
CA THR A 271 -5.65 10.74 1.90
C THR A 271 -5.97 10.00 3.20
N MET A 272 -6.17 8.68 3.11
CA MET A 272 -6.44 7.84 4.28
C MET A 272 -5.26 7.82 5.26
N LYS A 273 -4.04 7.67 4.75
CA LYS A 273 -2.82 7.70 5.55
C LYS A 273 -2.56 9.07 6.16
N GLY A 274 -2.84 10.16 5.43
CA GLY A 274 -2.75 11.53 5.95
C GLY A 274 -3.70 11.76 7.12
N ALA A 275 -4.96 11.33 6.98
CA ALA A 275 -5.96 11.39 8.06
C ALA A 275 -5.53 10.59 9.30
N LEU A 276 -5.02 9.37 9.11
CA LEU A 276 -4.48 8.55 10.18
C LEU A 276 -3.28 9.24 10.86
N ARG A 277 -2.31 9.75 10.09
CA ARG A 277 -1.14 10.44 10.65
C ARG A 277 -1.53 11.67 11.46
N ALA A 278 -2.46 12.49 10.96
CA ALA A 278 -2.96 13.67 11.67
C ALA A 278 -3.75 13.30 12.94
N PHE A 279 -4.50 12.19 12.92
CA PHE A 279 -5.16 11.66 14.11
C PHE A 279 -4.13 11.16 15.14
N SER A 280 -3.12 10.43 14.69
CA SER A 280 -2.04 9.93 15.54
C SER A 280 -1.24 11.05 16.18
N GLU A 281 -0.92 12.12 15.44
CA GLU A 281 -0.22 13.31 15.96
C GLU A 281 -0.99 13.95 17.12
N LYS A 282 -2.32 14.04 17.03
CA LYS A 282 -3.15 14.54 18.13
C LYS A 282 -3.07 13.65 19.38
N LEU A 283 -3.06 12.33 19.21
CA LEU A 283 -2.96 11.40 20.34
C LEU A 283 -1.57 11.40 20.96
N ILE A 284 -0.52 11.38 20.14
CA ILE A 284 0.88 11.47 20.60
C ILE A 284 1.07 12.73 21.45
N ASN A 285 0.58 13.89 20.98
CA ASN A 285 0.66 15.13 21.73
C ASN A 285 -0.21 15.13 22.99
N LEU A 286 -1.41 14.54 22.93
CA LEU A 286 -2.32 14.46 24.08
C LEU A 286 -1.76 13.60 25.22
N PHE A 287 -1.04 12.53 24.89
CA PHE A 287 -0.42 11.63 25.85
C PHE A 287 1.04 11.99 26.15
N GLU A 288 1.54 13.14 25.63
CA GLU A 288 2.90 13.64 25.84
C GLU A 288 3.99 12.61 25.47
N LEU A 289 3.75 11.81 24.41
CA LEU A 289 4.70 10.82 23.93
C LEU A 289 5.77 11.47 23.04
N ASP A 290 6.92 10.81 22.89
CA ASP A 290 8.02 11.29 22.05
C ASP A 290 7.58 11.46 20.58
N GLU A 291 7.86 12.64 20.00
CA GLU A 291 7.61 12.95 18.59
C GLU A 291 8.33 11.97 17.64
N GLN A 292 9.43 11.35 18.08
CA GLN A 292 10.15 10.34 17.33
C GLN A 292 9.27 9.11 17.00
N CYS A 293 8.23 8.84 17.81
CA CYS A 293 7.22 7.81 17.53
C CYS A 293 6.51 8.06 16.20
N GLU A 294 6.14 9.31 15.89
CA GLU A 294 5.47 9.66 14.63
C GLU A 294 6.37 9.29 13.43
N ILE A 295 7.66 9.61 13.54
CA ILE A 295 8.66 9.35 12.49
C ILE A 295 8.91 7.84 12.35
N ASN A 296 9.01 7.10 13.45
CA ASN A 296 9.24 5.65 13.41
C ASN A 296 8.05 4.90 12.78
N ILE A 297 6.81 5.36 13.02
CA ILE A 297 5.59 4.73 12.51
C ILE A 297 5.30 5.16 11.06
N PHE A 298 5.28 6.47 10.78
CA PHE A 298 4.83 7.02 9.49
C PHE A 298 5.95 7.40 8.53
N GLY A 299 7.19 7.47 9.02
CA GLY A 299 8.37 7.92 8.28
C GLY A 299 8.50 9.43 8.22
N ASP A 300 9.64 9.88 7.71
CA ASP A 300 9.89 11.30 7.46
C ASP A 300 8.84 11.88 6.51
N ARG A 301 8.43 13.13 6.80
CA ARG A 301 7.63 13.89 5.83
C ARG A 301 8.54 14.19 4.64
N SER A 302 8.03 14.01 3.42
CA SER A 302 8.79 14.36 2.22
C SER A 302 9.08 15.86 2.22
N ALA A 303 10.26 16.25 2.68
CA ALA A 303 10.82 17.55 2.37
C ALA A 303 11.05 17.60 0.85
N LEU A 304 10.48 18.65 0.26
CA LEU A 304 10.73 19.21 -1.06
C LEU A 304 12.20 19.04 -1.50
N THR A 305 12.44 18.85 -2.79
CA THR A 305 13.80 18.68 -3.35
C THR A 305 14.67 19.90 -3.03
N LYS A 306 16.00 19.74 -3.09
CA LYS A 306 16.98 20.80 -2.76
C LYS A 306 16.70 22.12 -3.53
N GLU A 307 16.14 22.06 -4.74
CA GLU A 307 15.79 23.24 -5.55
C GLU A 307 14.59 24.05 -5.03
N GLU A 308 13.67 23.43 -4.30
CA GLU A 308 12.48 24.10 -3.75
C GLU A 308 12.76 24.74 -2.38
N LYS A 309 13.82 24.32 -1.69
CA LYS A 309 14.30 24.93 -0.44
C LYS A 309 14.88 26.33 -0.65
N GLU A 310 15.48 26.61 -1.80
CA GLU A 310 16.12 27.92 -2.05
C GLU A 310 15.13 29.03 -2.43
N LYS A 311 13.91 28.69 -2.87
CA LYS A 311 12.91 29.68 -3.31
C LYS A 311 11.86 30.06 -2.28
N ASN A 312 11.69 29.29 -1.20
CA ASN A 312 10.66 29.57 -0.19
C ASN A 312 11.31 29.68 1.20
N CYS A 313 11.86 30.86 1.49
CA CYS A 313 12.35 31.19 2.82
C CYS A 313 11.16 31.43 3.78
N GLY A 314 11.15 30.73 4.90
CA GLY A 314 10.10 30.88 5.93
C GLY A 314 10.20 29.86 7.05
N GLN A 315 11.35 29.85 7.75
CA GLN A 315 11.52 29.44 9.15
C GLN A 315 10.71 28.23 9.63
N VAL A 316 11.26 27.03 9.43
CA VAL A 316 10.99 25.87 10.30
C VAL A 316 12.33 25.44 10.84
N LEU A 317 12.44 25.29 12.17
CA LEU A 317 13.66 24.88 12.87
C LEU A 317 14.22 23.59 12.24
N SER A 318 15.22 23.72 11.38
CA SER A 318 16.19 22.68 11.14
C SER A 318 17.36 22.95 12.07
N THR A 319 17.60 22.04 13.02
CA THR A 319 18.93 21.87 13.57
C THR A 319 19.85 21.54 12.40
N ASP A 320 20.71 22.50 12.08
CA ASP A 320 21.79 22.34 11.10
C ASP A 320 22.79 21.30 11.64
N THR A 321 22.59 20.04 11.29
CA THR A 321 23.68 19.06 11.30
C THR A 321 23.91 18.53 9.89
N LYS A 322 25.15 18.70 9.44
CA LYS A 322 25.70 18.29 8.14
C LYS A 322 25.90 16.78 8.02
N ASP A 323 24.94 15.99 8.52
CA ASP A 323 24.90 14.56 8.29
C ASP A 323 23.69 14.30 7.40
N GLU A 324 23.90 13.77 6.20
CA GLU A 324 22.84 13.26 5.35
C GLU A 324 22.17 12.06 6.06
N LYS A 325 21.33 12.32 7.07
CA LYS A 325 20.51 11.30 7.71
C LYS A 325 19.63 10.69 6.62
N GLU A 326 19.83 9.40 6.36
CA GLU A 326 18.97 8.62 5.47
C GLU A 326 17.51 8.81 5.90
N LYS A 327 16.64 9.23 4.97
CA LYS A 327 15.22 9.42 5.26
C LYS A 327 14.60 8.11 5.76
N LYS A 328 14.01 8.12 6.95
CA LYS A 328 13.30 6.97 7.54
C LYS A 328 12.02 6.69 6.77
N ARG A 329 11.89 5.47 6.27
CA ARG A 329 10.67 4.99 5.58
C ARG A 329 9.61 4.60 6.60
N GLY A 330 8.38 5.07 6.38
CA GLY A 330 7.23 4.68 7.20
C GLY A 330 6.84 3.21 7.08
N ARG A 331 6.23 2.69 8.15
CA ARG A 331 5.84 1.30 8.33
C ARG A 331 4.34 1.07 8.18
N VAL A 332 3.55 2.15 8.12
CA VAL A 332 2.12 2.10 7.79
C VAL A 332 1.91 2.17 6.28
N PHE A 333 1.24 1.15 5.76
CA PHE A 333 0.80 1.03 4.38
C PHE A 333 -0.72 1.20 4.33
N SER A 334 -1.21 1.91 3.32
CA SER A 334 -2.64 2.05 3.04
C SER A 334 -2.89 1.72 1.57
N THR A 335 -4.08 1.22 1.24
CA THR A 335 -4.50 1.01 -0.15
C THR A 335 -5.59 1.99 -0.53
N ASP A 336 -5.71 2.25 -1.82
CA ASP A 336 -6.83 3.03 -2.36
C ASP A 336 -8.16 2.39 -1.95
N VAL A 337 -9.09 3.22 -1.46
CA VAL A 337 -10.44 2.79 -1.12
C VAL A 337 -11.29 2.91 -2.37
N LYS A 338 -11.77 1.78 -2.89
CA LYS A 338 -12.58 1.72 -4.10
C LYS A 338 -14.06 1.69 -3.73
N ILE A 339 -14.82 2.60 -4.32
CA ILE A 339 -16.28 2.67 -4.20
C ILE A 339 -16.83 2.43 -5.60
N THR A 340 -17.37 1.23 -5.80
CA THR A 340 -17.82 0.73 -7.11
C THR A 340 -19.34 0.61 -7.18
N SER A 341 -19.88 0.24 -8.34
CA SER A 341 -21.30 -0.07 -8.49
C SER A 341 -21.79 -1.16 -7.52
N GLU A 342 -20.91 -2.08 -7.10
CA GLU A 342 -21.24 -3.15 -6.13
C GLU A 342 -21.48 -2.60 -4.73
N ASN A 343 -20.92 -1.42 -4.44
CA ASN A 343 -21.14 -0.69 -3.20
C ASN A 343 -22.40 0.19 -3.25
N ASN A 344 -23.34 -0.05 -4.17
CA ASN A 344 -24.50 0.83 -4.40
C ASN A 344 -24.09 2.31 -4.57
N ALA A 345 -22.96 2.57 -5.23
CA ALA A 345 -22.46 3.92 -5.45
C ALA A 345 -23.52 4.80 -6.13
N LYS A 346 -24.00 5.81 -5.42
CA LYS A 346 -25.00 6.75 -5.94
C LYS A 346 -24.43 8.15 -5.97
N ASP A 347 -24.55 8.80 -7.12
CA ASP A 347 -24.42 10.24 -7.23
C ASP A 347 -25.54 10.87 -6.39
N SER A 348 -25.16 11.61 -5.36
CA SER A 348 -26.09 12.48 -4.67
C SER A 348 -25.85 13.92 -5.16
N TYR A 349 -26.90 14.56 -5.65
CA TYR A 349 -26.81 15.96 -6.11
C TYR A 349 -27.18 16.87 -4.94
N TYR A 350 -26.21 17.62 -4.44
CA TYR A 350 -26.46 18.66 -3.46
C TYR A 350 -26.36 20.02 -4.14
N ASN A 351 -27.50 20.72 -4.24
CA ASN A 351 -27.53 22.11 -4.63
C ASN A 351 -27.30 22.97 -3.40
N ARG A 352 -26.19 23.70 -3.33
CA ARG A 352 -25.93 24.64 -2.24
C ARG A 352 -25.86 26.08 -2.75
N ILE A 353 -26.45 26.97 -1.95
CA ILE A 353 -26.32 28.42 -2.09
C ILE A 353 -25.09 28.89 -1.31
N LYS A 354 -24.21 29.64 -1.99
CA LYS A 354 -23.08 30.30 -1.34
C LYS A 354 -23.60 31.40 -0.42
N ILE A 355 -23.28 31.33 0.86
CA ILE A 355 -23.64 32.37 1.84
C ILE A 355 -22.47 33.34 1.95
N ASP A 356 -22.75 34.62 1.80
CA ASP A 356 -21.78 35.68 2.05
C ASP A 356 -21.44 35.72 3.55
N ARG A 357 -20.17 35.49 3.89
CA ARG A 357 -19.71 35.41 5.28
C ARG A 357 -19.83 36.75 6.03
N TRP A 358 -19.88 37.87 5.31
CA TRP A 358 -19.98 39.21 5.87
C TRP A 358 -21.42 39.71 5.92
N LEU A 359 -22.21 39.43 4.89
CA LEU A 359 -23.58 39.94 4.76
C LEU A 359 -24.65 38.96 5.24
N GLY A 360 -24.31 37.70 5.49
CA GLY A 360 -25.26 36.66 5.94
C GLY A 360 -26.35 36.30 4.91
N GLY A 361 -26.32 36.92 3.72
CA GLY A 361 -27.24 36.67 2.62
C GLY A 361 -26.69 35.68 1.59
N THR A 362 -27.55 35.20 0.70
CA THR A 362 -27.15 34.36 -0.44
C THR A 362 -26.43 35.18 -1.50
N MET A 363 -25.26 34.74 -1.96
CA MET A 363 -24.61 35.32 -3.14
C MET A 363 -25.44 34.96 -4.38
N ASN A 364 -25.95 35.98 -5.08
CA ASN A 364 -26.74 35.78 -6.30
C ASN A 364 -25.90 35.11 -7.40
N GLY A 365 -26.41 34.00 -7.95
CA GLY A 365 -25.83 33.33 -9.12
C GLY A 365 -24.82 32.21 -8.85
N SER A 366 -24.44 31.91 -7.61
CA SER A 366 -23.47 30.85 -7.31
C SER A 366 -24.13 29.61 -6.70
N LYS A 367 -24.71 28.76 -7.56
CA LYS A 367 -25.10 27.39 -7.19
C LYS A 367 -23.88 26.49 -7.28
N PHE A 368 -23.41 25.96 -6.16
CA PHE A 368 -22.46 24.85 -6.21
C PHE A 368 -23.21 23.59 -6.59
N THR A 369 -22.81 22.97 -7.70
CA THR A 369 -23.30 21.67 -8.12
C THR A 369 -22.20 20.66 -7.81
N GLU A 370 -22.27 20.06 -6.63
CA GLU A 370 -21.32 19.01 -6.22
C GLU A 370 -21.93 17.63 -6.47
N LYS A 371 -21.07 16.65 -6.82
CA LYS A 371 -21.44 15.24 -6.97
C LYS A 371 -20.79 14.36 -5.90
N PRO A 372 -21.20 14.48 -4.62
CA PRO A 372 -20.74 13.56 -3.61
C PRO A 372 -21.26 12.14 -3.80
N ILE A 373 -20.49 11.19 -3.28
CA ILE A 373 -20.74 9.75 -3.39
C ILE A 373 -21.25 9.22 -2.06
N CYS A 374 -22.25 8.35 -2.13
CA CYS A 374 -22.57 7.42 -1.04
C CYS A 374 -22.21 6.00 -1.48
N GLY A 375 -21.89 5.13 -0.53
CA GLY A 375 -21.55 3.73 -0.81
C GLY A 375 -21.70 2.84 0.42
N GLU A 376 -22.11 1.61 0.20
CA GLU A 376 -22.29 0.58 1.21
C GLU A 376 -21.14 -0.43 1.15
N ASN A 377 -20.79 -1.05 2.28
CA ASN A 377 -19.76 -2.08 2.39
C ASN A 377 -18.40 -1.67 1.81
N VAL A 378 -18.01 -0.42 2.04
CA VAL A 378 -16.72 0.12 1.60
C VAL A 378 -15.62 -0.43 2.50
N GLU A 379 -14.57 -1.00 1.90
CA GLU A 379 -13.45 -1.60 2.63
C GLU A 379 -12.27 -0.64 2.72
N ILE A 380 -11.87 -0.31 3.95
CA ILE A 380 -10.69 0.50 4.26
C ILE A 380 -9.63 -0.43 4.83
N LYS A 381 -8.44 -0.44 4.23
CA LYS A 381 -7.36 -1.36 4.61
C LYS A 381 -6.08 -0.62 4.95
N PHE A 382 -5.46 -1.03 6.07
CA PHE A 382 -4.12 -0.64 6.46
C PHE A 382 -3.28 -1.89 6.72
N LYS A 383 -1.98 -1.81 6.46
CA LYS A 383 -1.00 -2.77 6.94
C LYS A 383 0.05 -2.07 7.78
N TYR A 384 0.46 -2.68 8.87
CA TYR A 384 1.58 -2.23 9.68
C TYR A 384 2.71 -3.25 9.62
N LEU A 385 3.94 -2.78 9.38
CA LEU A 385 5.14 -3.60 9.40
C LEU A 385 5.84 -3.51 10.77
N LEU A 386 5.90 -4.64 11.48
CA LEU A 386 6.55 -4.78 12.77
C LEU A 386 8.04 -4.42 12.71
N LEU A 387 8.53 -3.76 13.76
CA LEU A 387 9.95 -3.48 13.96
C LEU A 387 10.71 -4.74 14.40
N GLY A 388 10.06 -5.62 15.16
CA GLY A 388 10.63 -6.87 15.64
C GLY A 388 11.16 -6.77 17.07
N GLU A 389 11.99 -7.74 17.46
CA GLU A 389 12.48 -7.86 18.84
C GLU A 389 13.25 -6.61 19.28
N GLY A 390 12.90 -6.06 20.45
CA GLY A 390 13.48 -4.84 21.03
C GLY A 390 12.67 -3.56 20.82
N GLU A 391 11.67 -3.57 19.94
CA GLU A 391 10.85 -2.39 19.57
C GLU A 391 9.36 -2.60 19.83
N GLU A 392 9.03 -3.54 20.73
CA GLU A 392 7.66 -3.96 21.01
C GLU A 392 6.74 -2.81 21.44
N LYS A 393 7.26 -1.82 22.18
CA LYS A 393 6.49 -0.64 22.60
C LYS A 393 6.07 0.20 21.39
N THR A 394 6.99 0.47 20.47
CA THR A 394 6.71 1.21 19.22
C THR A 394 5.66 0.47 18.38
N ASP A 395 5.79 -0.85 18.27
CA ASP A 395 4.82 -1.70 17.55
C ASP A 395 3.44 -1.67 18.22
N ARG A 396 3.37 -1.84 19.55
CA ARG A 396 2.11 -1.75 20.32
C ARG A 396 1.45 -0.38 20.16
N LEU A 397 2.24 0.70 20.16
CA LEU A 397 1.75 2.06 19.96
C LEU A 397 1.17 2.23 18.55
N ALA A 398 1.86 1.77 17.52
CA ALA A 398 1.38 1.85 16.14
C ALA A 398 0.05 1.11 15.95
N ILE A 399 -0.05 -0.12 16.47
CA ILE A 399 -1.26 -0.95 16.42
C ILE A 399 -2.42 -0.25 17.13
N SER A 400 -2.15 0.32 18.31
CA SER A 400 -3.13 1.09 19.09
C SER A 400 -3.65 2.31 18.34
N LEU A 401 -2.76 3.09 17.72
CA LEU A 401 -3.12 4.28 16.96
C LEU A 401 -3.97 3.95 15.73
N ILE A 402 -3.61 2.91 14.97
CA ILE A 402 -4.38 2.46 13.81
C ILE A 402 -5.77 1.95 14.23
N TYR A 403 -5.82 1.13 15.29
CA TYR A 403 -7.09 0.63 15.82
C TYR A 403 -8.00 1.78 16.27
N LEU A 404 -7.49 2.72 17.08
CA LEU A 404 -8.27 3.87 17.55
C LEU A 404 -8.77 4.71 16.38
N PHE A 405 -7.94 4.93 15.36
CA PHE A 405 -8.37 5.64 14.16
C PHE A 405 -9.54 4.94 13.45
N LEU A 406 -9.43 3.62 13.21
CA LEU A 406 -10.51 2.85 12.58
C LEU A 406 -11.79 2.85 13.43
N ARG A 407 -11.64 2.81 14.76
CA ARG A 407 -12.77 2.93 15.69
C ARG A 407 -13.47 4.28 15.55
N GLU A 408 -12.72 5.38 15.62
CA GLU A 408 -13.26 6.75 15.50
C GLU A 408 -13.82 7.05 14.10
N LEU A 409 -13.26 6.41 13.06
CA LEU A 409 -13.80 6.47 11.72
C LEU A 409 -15.12 5.71 11.61
N GLY A 410 -15.18 4.49 12.15
CA GLY A 410 -16.39 3.66 12.16
C GLY A 410 -17.52 4.22 13.02
N THR A 411 -17.23 4.95 14.11
CA THR A 411 -18.25 5.68 14.88
C THR A 411 -18.70 6.97 14.19
N GLY A 412 -18.02 7.39 13.12
CA GLY A 412 -18.29 8.61 12.38
C GLY A 412 -17.81 9.88 13.09
N ASN A 413 -16.89 9.77 14.06
CA ASN A 413 -16.30 10.90 14.78
C ASN A 413 -15.23 11.61 13.92
N ILE A 414 -14.55 10.86 13.07
CA ILE A 414 -13.63 11.39 12.06
C ILE A 414 -14.36 11.48 10.72
N ALA A 415 -14.12 12.58 10.01
CA ALA A 415 -14.57 12.79 8.64
C ALA A 415 -13.37 12.86 7.70
N ILE A 416 -13.53 12.34 6.48
CA ILE A 416 -12.48 12.26 5.46
C ILE A 416 -12.94 12.99 4.20
N GLY A 417 -12.05 13.74 3.56
CA GLY A 417 -12.31 14.42 2.31
C GLY A 417 -12.48 15.93 2.46
N SER A 418 -13.01 16.56 1.42
CA SER A 418 -13.34 17.98 1.36
C SER A 418 -14.74 18.25 1.91
N GLU A 419 -15.00 19.50 2.30
CA GLU A 419 -16.31 19.95 2.81
C GLU A 419 -16.75 19.26 4.12
N VAL A 420 -15.79 18.83 4.96
CA VAL A 420 -16.05 18.28 6.31
C VAL A 420 -16.91 19.23 7.17
N SER A 421 -16.74 20.55 6.98
CA SER A 421 -17.53 21.58 7.65
C SER A 421 -19.03 21.52 7.35
N VAL A 422 -19.42 20.79 6.29
CA VAL A 422 -20.80 20.59 5.83
C VAL A 422 -21.34 19.22 6.25
N GLY A 423 -20.53 18.42 6.97
CA GLY A 423 -20.91 17.09 7.45
C GLY A 423 -20.62 15.95 6.47
N TYR A 424 -19.85 16.22 5.41
CA TYR A 424 -19.40 15.22 4.44
C TYR A 424 -18.33 14.29 4.99
N GLY A 425 -18.22 13.10 4.39
CA GLY A 425 -17.10 12.20 4.62
C GLY A 425 -17.12 11.42 5.93
N ARG A 426 -18.30 11.29 6.55
CA ARG A 426 -18.49 10.48 7.76
C ARG A 426 -18.89 9.05 7.39
N PHE A 427 -18.24 8.10 8.04
CA PHE A 427 -18.47 6.67 7.85
C PHE A 427 -19.31 6.13 9.00
N THR A 428 -20.05 5.05 8.73
CA THR A 428 -20.63 4.20 9.77
C THR A 428 -20.07 2.79 9.60
N GLY A 429 -19.24 2.39 10.55
CA GLY A 429 -18.61 1.06 10.57
C GLY A 429 -19.65 -0.03 10.76
N GLU A 430 -19.36 -1.18 10.16
CA GLU A 430 -20.05 -2.44 10.38
C GLU A 430 -19.14 -3.43 11.10
N LYS A 431 -17.86 -3.51 10.67
CA LYS A 431 -16.91 -4.49 11.17
C LYS A 431 -15.48 -3.96 11.13
N ILE A 432 -14.69 -4.19 12.19
CA ILE A 432 -13.22 -4.09 12.16
C ILE A 432 -12.64 -5.49 12.30
N GLU A 433 -11.66 -5.81 11.45
CA GLU A 433 -10.91 -7.06 11.46
C GLU A 433 -9.42 -6.71 11.59
N ILE A 434 -8.74 -7.34 12.55
CA ILE A 434 -7.30 -7.22 12.73
C ILE A 434 -6.69 -8.60 12.71
N TYR A 435 -5.76 -8.84 11.80
CA TYR A 435 -5.10 -10.12 11.61
C TYR A 435 -3.62 -10.00 11.93
N GLY A 436 -3.07 -11.00 12.62
CA GLY A 436 -1.65 -11.07 12.92
C GLY A 436 -1.23 -10.44 14.25
N ILE A 437 -2.16 -10.18 15.17
CA ILE A 437 -1.82 -9.71 16.52
C ILE A 437 -1.21 -10.86 17.32
N MET A 438 -0.15 -10.60 18.08
CA MET A 438 0.46 -11.57 18.98
C MET A 438 0.12 -11.25 20.44
N ASP A 439 -0.09 -12.27 21.26
CA ASP A 439 -0.13 -12.10 22.72
C ASP A 439 1.28 -12.15 23.32
N SER A 440 1.37 -11.94 24.64
CA SER A 440 2.63 -12.00 25.40
C SER A 440 3.30 -13.37 25.37
N GLU A 441 2.59 -14.43 25.00
CA GLU A 441 3.11 -15.78 24.81
C GLU A 441 3.43 -16.10 23.34
N LYS A 442 3.49 -15.07 22.48
CA LYS A 442 3.76 -15.16 21.04
C LYS A 442 2.73 -16.00 20.26
N ARG A 443 1.49 -16.13 20.76
CA ARG A 443 0.40 -16.81 20.04
C ARG A 443 -0.29 -15.84 19.09
N LEU A 444 -0.62 -16.32 17.89
CA LEU A 444 -1.32 -15.54 16.87
C LEU A 444 -2.82 -15.41 17.18
N HIS A 445 -3.35 -14.20 17.10
CA HIS A 445 -4.76 -13.88 17.28
C HIS A 445 -5.31 -13.07 16.10
N ASN A 446 -6.55 -13.37 15.73
CA ASN A 446 -7.33 -12.63 14.74
C ASN A 446 -8.54 -12.03 15.44
N ILE A 447 -8.58 -10.71 15.51
CA ILE A 447 -9.60 -9.96 16.24
C ILE A 447 -10.70 -9.50 15.30
N VAL A 448 -11.94 -9.76 15.67
CA VAL A 448 -13.12 -9.29 14.95
C VAL A 448 -14.02 -8.50 15.88
N MET A 449 -14.32 -7.26 15.49
CA MET A 449 -15.21 -6.34 16.19
C MET A 449 -16.38 -5.98 15.29
N GLU A 450 -17.59 -6.00 15.85
CA GLU A 450 -18.82 -5.66 15.12
C GLU A 450 -19.46 -4.40 15.69
N PHE A 451 -19.92 -3.53 14.81
CA PHE A 451 -20.64 -2.32 15.16
C PHE A 451 -22.13 -2.60 15.17
N SER A 452 -22.80 -2.16 16.23
CA SER A 452 -24.25 -2.20 16.35
C SER A 452 -24.77 -0.83 16.77
N LYS A 453 -25.92 -0.44 16.24
CA LYS A 453 -26.55 0.84 16.58
C LYS A 453 -27.78 0.59 17.43
N THR A 454 -27.78 1.11 18.65
CA THR A 454 -28.96 1.10 19.55
C THR A 454 -29.36 2.54 19.83
N GLY A 455 -30.36 3.02 19.07
CA GLY A 455 -30.76 4.43 19.07
C GLY A 455 -29.64 5.34 18.53
N ASN A 456 -29.23 6.33 19.32
CA ASN A 456 -28.11 7.24 18.99
C ASN A 456 -26.73 6.74 19.44
N LYS A 457 -26.67 5.59 20.14
CA LYS A 457 -25.40 5.04 20.62
C LYS A 457 -24.88 3.96 19.66
N VAL A 458 -23.62 4.09 19.29
CA VAL A 458 -22.86 3.05 18.60
C VAL A 458 -22.22 2.16 19.66
N LYS A 459 -22.47 0.85 19.59
CA LYS A 459 -21.89 -0.15 20.48
C LYS A 459 -21.00 -1.07 19.65
N ILE A 460 -19.81 -1.35 20.15
CA ILE A 460 -18.87 -2.28 19.54
C ILE A 460 -18.89 -3.57 20.36
N SER A 461 -19.24 -4.69 19.72
CA SER A 461 -19.15 -6.03 20.30
C SER A 461 -17.82 -6.66 19.98
N LEU A 462 -17.21 -7.27 21.01
CA LEU A 462 -15.91 -7.91 20.96
C LEU A 462 -15.90 -9.06 21.97
N LYS A 463 -15.20 -10.16 21.65
CA LYS A 463 -15.03 -11.27 22.59
C LYS A 463 -14.26 -10.82 23.84
N PRO A 464 -14.53 -11.38 25.03
CA PRO A 464 -13.82 -11.00 26.25
C PRO A 464 -12.29 -11.16 26.17
N GLU A 465 -11.82 -12.23 25.52
CA GLU A 465 -10.40 -12.53 25.29
C GLU A 465 -9.73 -11.45 24.41
N ASP A 466 -10.30 -11.17 23.23
CA ASP A 466 -9.82 -10.12 22.32
C ASP A 466 -9.83 -8.74 22.97
N ARG A 467 -10.81 -8.48 23.84
CA ARG A 467 -10.90 -7.22 24.60
C ARG A 467 -9.76 -7.09 25.58
N ALA A 468 -9.41 -8.16 26.29
CA ALA A 468 -8.28 -8.16 27.22
C ALA A 468 -6.96 -7.89 26.47
N LEU A 469 -6.77 -8.57 25.34
CA LEU A 469 -5.61 -8.40 24.47
C LEU A 469 -5.50 -6.96 23.93
N LEU A 470 -6.55 -6.41 23.32
CA LEU A 470 -6.53 -5.01 22.85
C LEU A 470 -6.32 -4.00 23.99
N THR A 471 -6.82 -4.30 25.18
CA THR A 471 -6.59 -3.43 26.35
C THR A 471 -5.12 -3.45 26.74
N GLU A 472 -4.42 -4.58 26.64
CA GLU A 472 -2.98 -4.66 26.85
C GLU A 472 -2.21 -3.79 25.85
N TYR A 473 -2.54 -3.86 24.56
CA TYR A 473 -1.94 -3.00 23.54
C TYR A 473 -2.15 -1.51 23.83
N LEU A 474 -3.35 -1.12 24.27
CA LEU A 474 -3.69 0.28 24.57
C LEU A 474 -2.99 0.84 25.81
N LYS A 475 -2.50 0.01 26.74
CA LYS A 475 -1.79 0.48 27.93
C LYS A 475 -0.53 1.28 27.58
N VAL A 476 0.07 1.00 26.42
CA VAL A 476 1.25 1.73 25.93
C VAL A 476 1.01 3.23 25.81
N LEU A 477 -0.25 3.69 25.62
CA LEU A 477 -0.59 5.12 25.58
C LEU A 477 -0.49 5.80 26.96
N GLN A 478 -0.47 5.02 28.04
CA GLN A 478 -0.40 5.51 29.42
C GLN A 478 1.00 5.34 30.04
N GLU A 479 1.88 4.59 29.37
CA GLU A 479 3.24 4.31 29.83
C GLU A 479 4.17 5.45 29.38
N GLN A 480 4.45 6.39 30.27
CA GLN A 480 5.23 7.61 29.97
C GLN A 480 6.75 7.37 29.85
N GLU A 481 7.26 6.21 30.29
CA GLU A 481 8.70 5.93 30.35
C GLU A 481 9.19 5.06 29.17
N GLU A 482 10.05 5.67 28.34
CA GLU A 482 10.91 5.03 27.34
C GLU A 482 10.18 4.20 26.24
N ILE A 483 9.39 4.87 25.38
CA ILE A 483 8.78 4.21 24.21
C ILE A 483 9.74 4.17 23.00
N CYS A 484 10.75 5.03 22.93
CA CYS A 484 11.70 5.09 21.82
C CYS A 484 13.09 5.51 22.34
N ASN A 485 14.06 4.60 22.31
CA ASN A 485 15.50 4.93 22.37
C ASN A 485 16.13 4.67 21.00
#